data_AF-A0A8T3KR68-F1
#
_entry.id   AF-A0A8T3KR68-F1
#
_cell.length_a   1.000
_cell.length_b   1.000
_cell.length_c   1.000
_cell.angle_alpha   90.00
_cell.angle_beta   90.00
_cell.angle_gamma   90.00
#
_symmetry.space_group_name_H-M   'P 1'
#
loop_
_entity.id
_entity.type
_entity.pdbx_description
1 polymer ?
#
loop_
_entity_poly.entity_id
_entity_poly.type
_entity_poly.pdbx_seq_one_letter_code
_entity_poly.pdbx_strand_id
1 'polypeptide(L)'
;MKQLLLLTLVLISGCVLNPLKKEVQPKPIPVSDSLASAQTLAQAGRLGEAVALLETAILQENDNAPLQATLGKLQQQKSALRRELQDRLLIAEVHGMQRELPLMERLSLSESDDGYLSSRLMDKKTRLQRSHKALSDCGWRYAKTDRELAITCLNLAQTVRNDVTDLRLLTQLQEKEQLANETQKQEARLTREMVWATRNQQRIAQANAASHGE
;
A
#
# COMPACT_ATOMS: atom_id res chain seq x y z
N MET A 1 -12.21 0.43 78.78
CA MET A 1 -12.96 -0.13 77.64
C MET A 1 -12.06 0.03 76.41
N LYS A 2 -11.03 -0.78 76.11
CA LYS A 2 -10.90 -2.23 75.94
C LYS A 2 -12.07 -2.85 75.16
N GLN A 3 -11.74 -3.29 73.94
CA GLN A 3 -12.42 -4.27 73.07
C GLN A 3 -13.56 -3.78 72.18
N LEU A 4 -13.19 -3.48 70.93
CA LEU A 4 -13.69 -4.04 69.65
C LEU A 4 -12.98 -3.21 68.57
N LEU A 5 -11.81 -3.56 68.02
CA LEU A 5 -11.39 -4.81 67.39
C LEU A 5 -12.38 -5.24 66.30
N LEU A 6 -11.87 -5.24 65.06
CA LEU A 6 -12.47 -5.72 63.81
C LEU A 6 -13.38 -4.76 63.03
N LEU A 7 -12.76 -3.80 62.34
CA LEU A 7 -13.03 -3.60 60.91
C LEU A 7 -11.70 -3.17 60.26
N THR A 8 -10.74 -4.09 60.16
CA THR A 8 -10.36 -4.72 58.88
C THR A 8 -9.92 -3.66 57.86
N LEU A 9 -8.64 -3.28 57.86
CA LEU A 9 -7.61 -3.96 57.05
C LEU A 9 -8.19 -4.40 55.70
N VAL A 10 -8.03 -3.59 54.65
CA VAL A 10 -7.52 -3.92 53.31
C VAL A 10 -7.52 -2.61 52.54
N LEU A 11 -6.40 -1.87 52.51
CA LEU A 11 -6.13 -0.85 51.48
C LEU A 11 -4.63 -0.56 51.30
N ILE A 12 -3.77 -1.39 51.90
CA ILE A 12 -2.31 -1.35 51.68
C ILE A 12 -1.87 -2.69 51.08
N SER A 13 -2.53 -3.10 50.00
CA SER A 13 -1.91 -4.01 49.04
C SER A 13 -0.86 -3.21 48.29
N GLY A 14 0.35 -3.22 48.83
CA GLY A 14 1.52 -2.75 48.14
C GLY A 14 1.59 -3.36 46.74
N CYS A 15 1.87 -2.53 45.75
CA CYS A 15 2.45 -2.99 44.51
C CYS A 15 3.72 -3.74 44.90
N VAL A 16 3.60 -5.07 44.89
CA VAL A 16 4.73 -5.99 44.96
C VAL A 16 5.71 -5.46 43.92
N LEU A 17 6.86 -4.98 44.41
CA LEU A 17 8.06 -4.78 43.62
C LEU A 17 8.32 -6.14 42.98
N ASN A 18 7.81 -6.34 41.77
CA ASN A 18 8.15 -7.49 40.97
C ASN A 18 9.67 -7.43 40.87
N PRO A 19 10.42 -8.43 41.39
CA PRO A 19 11.86 -8.43 41.15
C PRO A 19 11.97 -8.43 39.63
N LEU A 20 12.49 -7.33 39.07
CA LEU A 20 12.86 -7.20 37.67
C LEU A 20 13.55 -8.50 37.33
N LYS A 21 12.81 -9.36 36.62
CA LYS A 21 13.27 -10.64 36.12
C LYS A 21 14.52 -10.26 35.36
N LYS A 22 15.68 -10.59 35.94
CA LYS A 22 17.00 -10.22 35.44
C LYS A 22 16.92 -10.38 33.93
N GLU A 23 16.96 -9.26 33.21
CA GLU A 23 16.89 -9.26 31.76
C GLU A 23 18.01 -10.17 31.34
N VAL A 24 17.66 -11.40 30.97
CA VAL A 24 18.60 -12.32 30.37
C VAL A 24 18.93 -11.62 29.09
N GLN A 25 20.05 -10.90 29.06
CA GLN A 25 20.53 -10.29 27.83
C GLN A 25 20.44 -11.40 26.78
N PRO A 26 19.61 -11.22 25.75
CA PRO A 26 19.45 -12.26 24.75
C PRO A 26 20.85 -12.56 24.24
N LYS A 27 21.24 -13.84 24.32
CA LYS A 27 22.54 -14.31 23.84
C LYS A 27 22.76 -13.68 22.46
N PRO A 28 23.91 -13.03 22.21
CA PRO A 28 24.14 -12.34 20.94
C PRO A 28 23.81 -13.28 19.79
N ILE A 29 22.84 -12.89 18.96
CA ILE A 29 22.50 -13.64 17.76
C ILE A 29 23.64 -13.34 16.79
N PRO A 30 24.32 -14.35 16.22
CA PRO A 30 25.36 -14.12 15.24
C PRO A 30 24.88 -13.18 14.13
N VAL A 31 25.75 -12.30 13.65
CA VAL A 31 25.41 -11.34 12.59
C VAL A 31 24.79 -12.02 11.37
N SER A 32 25.35 -13.16 10.95
CA SER A 32 24.85 -13.96 9.83
C SER A 32 23.40 -14.36 10.02
N ASP A 33 23.04 -14.74 11.25
CA ASP A 33 21.72 -15.25 11.60
C ASP A 33 20.72 -14.10 11.71
N SER A 34 21.17 -12.93 12.20
CA SER A 34 20.37 -11.70 12.24
C SER A 34 20.04 -11.20 10.82
N LEU A 35 21.03 -11.20 9.91
CA LEU A 35 20.82 -10.82 8.51
C LEU A 35 19.85 -11.76 7.80
N ALA A 36 20.06 -13.08 7.90
CA ALA A 36 19.21 -14.07 7.27
C ALA A 36 17.76 -14.02 7.80
N SER A 37 17.61 -13.85 9.11
CA SER A 37 16.29 -13.73 9.75
C SER A 37 15.57 -12.45 9.34
N ALA A 38 16.28 -11.31 9.29
CA ALA A 38 15.72 -10.04 8.82
C ALA A 38 15.28 -10.14 7.35
N GLN A 39 16.08 -10.79 6.50
CA GLN A 39 15.74 -11.01 5.10
C GLN A 39 14.46 -11.88 4.97
N THR A 40 14.35 -12.93 5.76
CA THR A 40 13.17 -13.82 5.79
C THR A 40 11.92 -13.06 6.24
N LEU A 41 12.03 -12.24 7.28
CA LEU A 41 10.94 -11.38 7.75
C LEU A 41 10.53 -10.36 6.67
N ALA A 42 11.50 -9.74 5.99
CA ALA A 42 11.24 -8.79 4.91
C ALA A 42 10.52 -9.45 3.73
N GLN A 43 10.93 -10.66 3.33
CA GLN A 43 10.27 -11.45 2.28
C GLN A 43 8.83 -11.85 2.66
N ALA A 44 8.56 -12.05 3.95
CA ALA A 44 7.22 -12.28 4.48
C ALA A 44 6.38 -10.99 4.63
N GLY A 45 6.88 -9.83 4.19
CA GLY A 45 6.21 -8.54 4.32
C GLY A 45 6.29 -7.91 5.72
N ARG A 46 6.99 -8.55 6.67
CA ARG A 46 7.15 -8.10 8.07
C ARG A 46 8.32 -7.12 8.21
N LEU A 47 8.34 -6.08 7.37
CA LEU A 47 9.42 -5.09 7.31
C LEU A 47 9.66 -4.37 8.64
N GLY A 48 8.60 -4.12 9.43
CA GLY A 48 8.72 -3.49 10.74
C GLY A 48 9.57 -4.33 11.72
N GLU A 49 9.36 -5.64 11.70
CA GLU A 49 10.07 -6.58 12.57
C GLU A 49 11.48 -6.86 12.07
N ALA A 50 11.67 -6.94 10.75
CA ALA A 50 12.98 -7.05 10.14
C ALA A 50 13.88 -5.86 10.51
N VAL A 51 13.34 -4.63 10.46
CA VAL A 51 14.05 -3.41 10.89
C VAL A 51 14.38 -3.46 12.38
N ALA A 52 13.42 -3.79 13.25
CA ALA A 52 13.65 -3.86 14.70
C ALA A 52 14.70 -4.92 15.08
N LEU A 53 14.72 -6.05 14.38
CA LEU A 53 15.72 -7.10 14.56
C LEU A 53 17.14 -6.58 14.24
N LEU A 54 17.30 -5.89 13.11
CA LEU A 54 18.61 -5.33 12.72
C LEU A 54 19.04 -4.17 13.62
N GLU A 55 18.11 -3.32 14.06
CA GLU A 55 18.40 -2.26 15.04
C GLU A 55 18.94 -2.88 16.34
N THR A 56 18.33 -3.97 16.81
CA THR A 56 18.81 -4.70 18.00
C THR A 56 20.19 -5.31 17.78
N ALA A 57 20.45 -5.90 16.60
CA ALA A 57 21.75 -6.48 16.26
C ALA A 57 22.85 -5.40 16.18
N ILE A 58 22.55 -4.22 15.65
CA ILE A 58 23.50 -3.10 15.56
C ILE A 58 23.86 -2.55 16.95
N LEU A 59 22.92 -2.54 17.91
CA LEU A 59 23.25 -2.17 19.29
C LEU A 59 24.29 -3.11 19.92
N GLN A 60 24.39 -4.35 19.45
CA GLN A 60 25.38 -5.33 19.91
C GLN A 60 26.69 -5.27 19.11
N GLU A 61 26.62 -4.95 17.82
CA GLU A 61 27.77 -4.87 16.90
C GLU A 61 27.70 -3.61 16.02
N ASN A 62 27.98 -2.46 16.63
CA ASN A 62 27.71 -1.14 16.06
C ASN A 62 28.42 -0.86 14.72
N ASP A 63 29.64 -1.36 14.53
CA ASP A 63 30.47 -1.07 13.34
C ASP A 63 30.31 -2.11 12.21
N ASN A 64 29.29 -2.97 12.29
CA ASN A 64 29.05 -3.97 11.26
C ASN A 64 28.43 -3.35 10.00
N ALA A 65 29.26 -3.02 9.01
CA ALA A 65 28.83 -2.40 7.75
C ALA A 65 27.71 -3.19 7.01
N PRO A 66 27.73 -4.54 6.93
CA PRO A 66 26.62 -5.31 6.38
C PRO A 66 25.28 -5.10 7.09
N LEU A 67 25.26 -5.05 8.43
CA LEU A 67 24.04 -4.77 9.20
C LEU A 67 23.50 -3.38 8.90
N GLN A 68 24.36 -2.36 8.94
CA GLN A 68 23.96 -0.97 8.66
C GLN A 68 23.42 -0.80 7.24
N ALA A 69 24.10 -1.38 6.25
CA ALA A 69 23.66 -1.34 4.85
C ALA A 69 22.30 -2.02 4.65
N THR A 70 22.09 -3.17 5.30
CA THR A 70 20.82 -3.90 5.21
C THR A 70 19.70 -3.15 5.92
N LEU A 71 19.96 -2.59 7.11
CA LEU A 71 19.01 -1.75 7.84
C LEU A 71 18.56 -0.56 6.98
N GLY A 72 19.50 0.16 6.36
CA GLY A 72 19.18 1.30 5.50
C GLY A 72 18.27 0.92 4.32
N LYS A 73 18.53 -0.23 3.66
CA LYS A 73 17.67 -0.74 2.60
C LYS A 73 16.28 -1.08 3.10
N LEU A 74 16.15 -1.79 4.22
CA LEU A 74 14.86 -2.18 4.78
C LEU A 74 14.05 -0.96 5.27
N GLN A 75 14.71 0.05 5.84
CA GLN A 75 14.07 1.31 6.22
C GLN A 75 13.53 2.06 5.00
N GLN A 76 14.29 2.12 3.91
CA GLN A 76 13.83 2.69 2.65
C GLN A 76 12.60 1.94 2.12
N GLN A 77 12.66 0.61 2.05
CA GLN A 77 11.53 -0.23 1.63
C GLN A 77 10.29 -0.03 2.51
N LYS A 78 10.46 -0.02 3.83
CA LYS A 78 9.38 0.24 4.80
C LYS A 78 8.76 1.61 4.57
N SER A 79 9.57 2.64 4.33
CA SER A 79 9.09 4.00 4.09
C SER A 79 8.32 4.12 2.76
N ALA A 80 8.81 3.45 1.71
CA ALA A 80 8.16 3.42 0.41
C ALA A 80 6.81 2.69 0.48
N LEU A 81 6.79 1.51 1.11
CA LEU A 81 5.55 0.75 1.31
C LEU A 81 4.54 1.52 2.15
N ARG A 82 4.98 2.14 3.26
CA ARG A 82 4.10 2.97 4.09
C ARG A 82 3.45 4.08 3.28
N ARG A 83 4.24 4.76 2.45
CA ARG A 83 3.74 5.86 1.61
C ARG A 83 2.72 5.36 0.60
N GLU A 84 3.04 4.28 -0.11
CA GLU A 84 2.11 3.66 -1.06
C GLU A 84 0.78 3.27 -0.41
N LEU A 85 0.82 2.65 0.77
CA LEU A 85 -0.38 2.29 1.52
C LEU A 85 -1.18 3.53 1.94
N GLN A 86 -0.51 4.63 2.32
CA GLN A 86 -1.17 5.89 2.63
C GLN A 86 -1.84 6.51 1.39
N ASP A 87 -1.21 6.43 0.22
CA ASP A 87 -1.79 6.93 -1.03
C ASP A 87 -3.00 6.09 -1.47
N ARG A 88 -2.91 4.76 -1.34
CA ARG A 88 -4.05 3.85 -1.60
C ARG A 88 -5.20 4.09 -0.61
N LEU A 89 -4.89 4.38 0.65
CA LEU A 89 -5.90 4.73 1.65
C LEU A 89 -6.58 6.06 1.29
N LEU A 90 -5.80 7.08 0.88
CA LEU A 90 -6.33 8.35 0.40
C LEU A 90 -7.32 8.16 -0.76
N ILE A 91 -6.97 7.34 -1.75
CA ILE A 91 -7.86 6.99 -2.87
C ILE A 91 -9.18 6.39 -2.36
N ALA A 92 -9.10 5.41 -1.46
CA ALA A 92 -10.28 4.76 -0.90
C ALA A 92 -11.16 5.72 -0.11
N GLU A 93 -10.55 6.60 0.69
CA GLU A 93 -11.25 7.66 1.45
C GLU A 93 -11.98 8.63 0.52
N VAL A 94 -11.32 9.10 -0.53
CA VAL A 94 -11.90 10.05 -1.51
C VAL A 94 -13.08 9.43 -2.24
N HIS A 95 -12.94 8.20 -2.72
CA HIS A 95 -14.06 7.46 -3.31
C HIS A 95 -15.22 7.29 -2.32
N GLY A 96 -14.94 7.02 -1.05
CA GLY A 96 -15.94 6.99 0.02
C GLY A 96 -16.67 8.32 0.15
N MET A 97 -15.92 9.43 0.23
CA MET A 97 -16.50 10.78 0.31
C MET A 97 -17.37 11.12 -0.90
N GLN A 98 -16.94 10.79 -2.11
CA GLN A 98 -17.72 11.05 -3.34
C GLN A 98 -19.06 10.29 -3.37
N ARG A 99 -19.12 9.09 -2.79
CA ARG A 99 -20.38 8.32 -2.68
C ARG A 99 -21.27 8.84 -1.56
N GLU A 100 -20.69 9.23 -0.43
CA GLU A 100 -21.44 9.66 0.75
C GLU A 100 -22.01 11.08 0.62
N LEU A 101 -21.26 12.01 0.03
CA LEU A 101 -21.64 13.43 -0.02
C LEU A 101 -23.02 13.65 -0.65
N PRO A 102 -23.37 13.05 -1.82
CA PRO A 102 -24.70 13.23 -2.39
C PRO A 102 -25.83 12.72 -1.48
N LEU A 103 -25.58 11.69 -0.67
CA LEU A 103 -26.56 11.17 0.28
C LEU A 103 -26.74 12.12 1.46
N MET A 104 -25.63 12.66 1.98
CA MET A 104 -25.65 13.65 3.05
C MET A 104 -26.30 14.97 2.61
N GLU A 105 -26.07 15.39 1.36
CA GLU A 105 -26.74 16.57 0.78
C GLU A 105 -28.25 16.37 0.71
N ARG A 106 -28.70 15.21 0.22
CA ARG A 106 -30.13 14.88 0.15
C ARG A 106 -30.77 14.81 1.54
N LEU A 107 -30.08 14.22 2.50
CA LEU A 107 -30.56 14.15 3.89
C LEU A 107 -30.65 15.55 4.52
N SER A 108 -29.66 16.40 4.28
CA SER A 108 -29.64 17.77 4.78
C SER A 108 -30.76 18.63 4.20
N LEU A 109 -31.27 18.31 3.00
CA LEU A 109 -32.44 18.98 2.41
C LEU A 109 -33.75 18.52 3.07
N SER A 110 -33.84 17.29 3.56
CA SER A 110 -35.04 16.80 4.27
C SER A 110 -35.06 17.14 5.76
N GLU A 111 -33.88 17.33 6.36
CA GLU A 111 -33.69 17.59 7.80
C GLU A 111 -32.97 18.94 7.98
N SER A 112 -33.60 20.02 7.49
CA SER A 112 -32.99 21.35 7.40
C SER A 112 -32.52 21.94 8.73
N ASP A 113 -33.08 21.47 9.84
CA ASP A 113 -32.82 22.00 11.18
C ASP A 113 -31.76 21.17 11.95
N ASP A 114 -31.21 20.12 11.34
CA ASP A 114 -30.11 19.35 11.94
C ASP A 114 -28.75 20.05 11.72
N GLY A 115 -28.36 20.83 12.74
CA GLY A 115 -27.06 21.51 12.78
C GLY A 115 -25.87 20.55 12.83
N TYR A 116 -26.03 19.35 13.40
CA TYR A 116 -24.96 18.34 13.44
C TYR A 116 -24.71 17.74 12.05
N LEU A 117 -25.78 17.38 11.34
CA LEU A 117 -25.69 16.91 9.95
C LEU A 117 -25.05 17.96 9.04
N SER A 118 -25.49 19.22 9.17
CA SER A 118 -24.95 20.35 8.40
C SER A 118 -23.45 20.54 8.64
N SER A 119 -23.00 20.50 9.90
CA SER A 119 -21.59 20.58 10.27
C SER A 119 -20.78 19.43 9.65
N ARG A 120 -21.26 18.19 9.78
CA ARG A 120 -20.58 17.01 9.20
C ARG A 120 -20.50 17.05 7.67
N LEU A 121 -21.54 17.53 7.01
CA LEU A 121 -21.56 17.71 5.56
C LEU A 121 -20.48 18.71 5.15
N MET A 122 -20.41 19.86 5.81
CA MET A 122 -19.40 20.89 5.52
C MET A 122 -17.98 20.40 5.77
N ASP A 123 -17.75 19.69 6.86
CA ASP A 123 -16.45 19.08 7.17
C ASP A 123 -16.02 18.09 6.10
N LYS A 124 -16.93 17.21 5.67
CA LYS A 124 -16.62 16.21 4.63
C LYS A 124 -16.36 16.87 3.27
N LYS A 125 -17.14 17.89 2.88
CA LYS A 125 -16.87 18.70 1.67
C LYS A 125 -15.48 19.34 1.73
N THR A 126 -15.14 19.92 2.87
CA THR A 126 -13.84 20.58 3.10
C THR A 126 -12.70 19.58 3.02
N ARG A 127 -12.85 18.40 3.61
CA ARG A 127 -11.86 17.32 3.53
C ARG A 127 -11.65 16.84 2.10
N LEU A 128 -12.73 16.62 1.34
CA LEU A 128 -12.65 16.26 -0.07
C LEU A 128 -11.88 17.34 -0.86
N GLN A 129 -12.22 18.61 -0.69
CA GLN A 129 -11.53 19.71 -1.36
C GLN A 129 -10.03 19.76 -1.01
N ARG A 130 -9.67 19.55 0.27
CA ARG A 130 -8.27 19.52 0.72
C ARG A 130 -7.49 18.31 0.20
N SER A 131 -8.15 17.22 -0.17
CA SER A 131 -7.47 16.03 -0.71
C SER A 131 -6.84 16.25 -2.10
N HIS A 132 -7.24 17.28 -2.85
CA HIS A 132 -6.73 17.55 -4.19
C HIS A 132 -5.20 17.52 -4.25
N LYS A 133 -4.52 18.26 -3.35
CA LYS A 133 -3.06 18.34 -3.37
C LYS A 133 -2.42 16.96 -3.13
N ALA A 134 -2.93 16.20 -2.17
CA ALA A 134 -2.37 14.88 -1.87
C ALA A 134 -2.59 13.89 -3.03
N LEU A 135 -3.73 13.97 -3.72
CA LEU A 135 -4.02 13.18 -4.92
C LEU A 135 -3.11 13.57 -6.09
N SER A 136 -2.92 14.87 -6.33
CA SER A 136 -1.96 15.37 -7.31
C SER A 136 -0.55 14.85 -7.01
N ASP A 137 -0.06 15.07 -5.79
CA ASP A 137 1.27 14.62 -5.36
C ASP A 137 1.44 13.09 -5.49
N CYS A 138 0.39 12.30 -5.24
CA CYS A 138 0.37 10.86 -5.53
C CYS A 138 0.56 10.59 -7.04
N GLY A 139 -0.23 11.24 -7.88
CA GLY A 139 -0.15 11.11 -9.34
C GLY A 139 1.24 11.35 -9.90
N TRP A 140 1.86 12.47 -9.52
CA TRP A 140 3.20 12.85 -9.94
C TRP A 140 4.28 11.88 -9.45
N ARG A 141 4.15 11.36 -8.23
CA ARG A 141 5.11 10.43 -7.64
C ARG A 141 5.16 9.10 -8.39
N TYR A 142 4.00 8.57 -8.75
CA TYR A 142 3.90 7.24 -9.38
C TYR A 142 3.96 7.28 -10.90
N ALA A 143 3.93 8.45 -11.53
CA ALA A 143 3.90 8.63 -12.99
C ALA A 143 4.93 7.77 -13.77
N LYS A 144 6.07 7.45 -13.16
CA LYS A 144 7.13 6.62 -13.77
C LYS A 144 7.15 5.17 -13.30
N THR A 145 6.70 4.88 -12.08
CA THR A 145 6.90 3.58 -11.42
C THR A 145 5.63 2.74 -11.36
N ASP A 146 4.46 3.38 -11.29
CA ASP A 146 3.15 2.72 -11.27
C ASP A 146 2.15 3.62 -12.00
N ARG A 147 1.98 3.36 -13.29
CA ARG A 147 1.15 4.20 -14.17
C ARG A 147 -0.33 4.13 -13.79
N GLU A 148 -0.83 2.95 -13.44
CA GLU A 148 -2.24 2.74 -13.09
C GLU A 148 -2.60 3.54 -11.83
N LEU A 149 -1.74 3.46 -10.80
CA LEU A 149 -1.91 4.24 -9.59
C LEU A 149 -1.83 5.75 -9.86
N ALA A 150 -0.90 6.17 -10.72
CA ALA A 150 -0.76 7.57 -11.12
C ALA A 150 -2.03 8.10 -11.81
N ILE A 151 -2.55 7.37 -12.81
CA ILE A 151 -3.77 7.71 -13.53
C ILE A 151 -4.97 7.78 -12.56
N THR A 152 -5.08 6.81 -11.65
CA THR A 152 -6.16 6.78 -10.64
C THR A 152 -6.12 8.02 -9.75
N CYS A 153 -4.95 8.35 -9.20
CA CYS A 153 -4.76 9.54 -8.37
C CYS A 153 -5.07 10.84 -9.12
N LEU A 154 -4.60 10.99 -10.37
CA LEU A 154 -4.84 12.20 -11.16
C LEU A 154 -6.30 12.34 -11.59
N ASN A 155 -6.97 11.25 -11.98
CA ASN A 155 -8.41 11.26 -12.26
C ASN A 155 -9.19 11.76 -11.05
N LEU A 156 -8.90 11.20 -9.87
CA LEU A 156 -9.53 11.65 -8.63
C LEU A 156 -9.22 13.13 -8.33
N ALA A 157 -7.98 13.57 -8.51
CA ALA A 157 -7.62 14.98 -8.33
C ALA A 157 -8.49 15.89 -9.22
N GLN A 158 -8.63 15.56 -10.50
CA GLN A 158 -9.47 16.32 -11.45
C GLN A 158 -10.94 16.37 -11.04
N THR A 159 -11.50 15.26 -10.52
CA THR A 159 -12.88 15.25 -10.03
C THR A 159 -13.11 16.15 -8.80
N VAL A 160 -12.06 16.41 -8.01
CA VAL A 160 -12.13 17.33 -6.87
C VAL A 160 -11.99 18.77 -7.32
N ARG A 161 -11.01 19.04 -8.17
CA ARG A 161 -10.74 20.36 -8.76
C ARG A 161 -9.98 20.18 -10.07
N ASN A 162 -10.43 20.90 -11.09
CA ASN A 162 -9.75 20.92 -12.38
C ASN A 162 -8.40 21.65 -12.26
N ASP A 163 -7.32 20.97 -12.59
CA ASP A 163 -5.96 21.51 -12.62
C ASP A 163 -5.29 21.17 -13.95
N VAL A 164 -4.86 22.20 -14.69
CA VAL A 164 -4.32 22.04 -16.05
C VAL A 164 -3.01 21.24 -16.05
N THR A 165 -2.21 21.32 -14.99
CA THR A 165 -0.94 20.60 -14.90
C THR A 165 -1.15 19.12 -14.69
N ASP A 166 -2.07 18.77 -13.78
CA ASP A 166 -2.48 17.39 -13.53
C ASP A 166 -3.18 16.79 -14.76
N LEU A 167 -4.03 17.56 -15.45
CA LEU A 167 -4.73 17.12 -16.65
C LEU A 167 -3.74 16.79 -17.77
N ARG A 168 -2.73 17.65 -17.97
CA ARG A 168 -1.69 17.42 -18.98
C ARG A 168 -0.93 16.11 -18.71
N LEU A 169 -0.53 15.88 -17.45
CA LEU A 169 0.15 14.64 -17.10
C LEU A 169 -0.77 13.43 -17.30
N LEU A 170 -2.02 13.52 -16.87
CA LEU A 170 -3.01 12.46 -17.03
C LEU A 170 -3.17 12.06 -18.51
N THR A 171 -3.33 13.04 -19.41
CA THR A 171 -3.42 12.79 -20.86
C THR A 171 -2.17 12.08 -21.38
N GLN A 172 -0.97 12.54 -21.00
CA GLN A 172 0.28 11.89 -21.41
C GLN A 172 0.40 10.44 -20.93
N LEU A 173 -0.10 10.13 -19.73
CA LEU A 173 -0.10 8.78 -19.19
C LEU A 173 -1.09 7.88 -19.94
N GLN A 174 -2.29 8.39 -20.25
CA GLN A 174 -3.32 7.67 -21.00
C GLN A 174 -2.91 7.39 -22.44
N GLU A 175 -2.29 8.35 -23.13
CA GLU A 175 -1.77 8.15 -24.49
C GLU A 175 -0.72 7.03 -24.55
N LYS A 176 0.19 7.00 -23.57
CA LYS A 176 1.21 5.95 -23.46
C LYS A 176 0.59 4.57 -23.20
N GLU A 177 -0.48 4.51 -22.41
CA GLU A 177 -1.21 3.28 -22.14
C GLU A 177 -1.94 2.77 -23.39
N GLN A 178 -2.59 3.67 -24.12
CA GLN A 178 -3.26 3.33 -25.39
C GLN A 178 -2.25 2.77 -26.40
N LEU A 179 -1.13 3.46 -26.59
CA LEU A 179 -0.08 3.00 -27.50
C LEU A 179 0.43 1.60 -27.11
N ALA A 180 0.72 1.37 -25.83
CA ALA A 180 1.18 0.07 -25.34
C ALA A 180 0.15 -1.04 -25.58
N ASN A 181 -1.13 -0.76 -25.31
CA ASN A 181 -2.23 -1.70 -25.53
C ASN A 181 -2.43 -2.01 -27.02
N GLU A 182 -2.27 -1.02 -27.91
CA GLU A 182 -2.34 -1.23 -29.35
C GLU A 182 -1.20 -2.10 -29.86
N THR A 183 0.04 -1.82 -29.43
CA THR A 183 1.20 -2.65 -29.78
C THR A 183 0.98 -4.10 -29.32
N GLN A 184 0.54 -4.31 -28.08
CA GLN A 184 0.28 -5.65 -27.55
C GLN A 184 -0.83 -6.38 -28.33
N LYS A 185 -1.90 -5.67 -28.73
CA LYS A 185 -2.97 -6.25 -29.56
C LYS A 185 -2.46 -6.65 -30.95
N GLN A 186 -1.60 -5.84 -31.55
CA GLN A 186 -0.99 -6.14 -32.84
C GLN A 186 -0.07 -7.36 -32.76
N GLU A 187 0.81 -7.43 -31.75
CA GLU A 187 1.69 -8.58 -31.52
C GLU A 187 0.89 -9.87 -31.27
N ALA A 188 -0.15 -9.80 -30.45
CA ALA A 188 -1.04 -10.93 -30.20
C ALA A 188 -1.81 -11.36 -31.45
N ARG A 189 -2.14 -10.44 -32.35
CA ARG A 189 -2.74 -10.76 -33.66
C ARG A 189 -1.73 -11.46 -34.57
N LEU A 190 -0.54 -10.90 -34.74
CA LEU A 190 0.52 -11.50 -35.56
C LEU A 190 0.90 -12.90 -35.07
N THR A 191 1.01 -13.07 -33.75
CA THR A 191 1.28 -14.39 -33.14
C THR A 191 0.18 -15.40 -33.46
N ARG A 192 -1.09 -15.00 -33.39
CA ARG A 192 -2.22 -15.87 -33.76
C ARG A 192 -2.22 -16.24 -35.24
N GLU A 193 -1.92 -15.27 -36.11
CA GLU A 193 -1.83 -15.49 -37.57
C GLU A 193 -0.68 -16.45 -37.91
N MET A 194 0.50 -16.30 -37.30
CA MET A 194 1.62 -17.24 -37.46
C MET A 194 1.26 -18.65 -37.00
N VAL A 195 0.70 -18.80 -35.78
CA VAL A 195 0.30 -20.11 -35.25
C VAL A 195 -0.73 -20.79 -36.16
N TRP A 196 -1.71 -20.02 -36.66
CA TRP A 196 -2.70 -20.54 -37.61
C TRP A 196 -2.04 -21.00 -38.92
N ALA A 197 -1.15 -20.19 -39.50
CA ALA A 197 -0.46 -20.50 -40.74
C ALA A 197 0.39 -21.78 -40.62
N THR A 198 1.16 -21.92 -39.53
CA THR A 198 1.97 -23.12 -39.26
C THR A 198 1.09 -24.37 -39.11
N ARG A 199 -0.01 -24.29 -38.33
CA ARG A 199 -0.94 -25.42 -38.16
C ARG A 199 -1.59 -25.81 -39.49
N ASN A 200 -1.95 -24.83 -40.30
CA ASN A 200 -2.58 -25.08 -41.60
C ASN A 200 -1.59 -25.75 -42.57
N GLN A 201 -0.33 -25.28 -42.61
CA GLN A 201 0.73 -25.92 -43.40
C GLN A 201 0.98 -27.37 -42.96
N GLN A 202 1.01 -27.64 -41.65
CA GLN A 202 1.14 -29.02 -41.14
C GLN A 202 -0.02 -29.92 -41.60
N ARG A 203 -1.26 -29.40 -41.57
CA ARG A 203 -2.44 -30.14 -42.06
C ARG A 203 -2.35 -30.43 -43.56
N ILE A 204 -1.93 -29.47 -44.37
CA ILE A 204 -1.75 -29.65 -45.81
C ILE A 204 -0.66 -30.70 -46.09
N ALA A 205 0.47 -30.62 -45.39
CA ALA A 205 1.57 -31.58 -45.55
C ALA A 205 1.15 -33.02 -45.18
N GLN A 206 0.38 -33.18 -44.09
CA GLN A 206 -0.17 -34.48 -43.69
C GLN A 206 -1.17 -35.03 -44.72
N ALA A 207 -2.05 -34.19 -45.26
CA ALA A 207 -3.01 -34.59 -46.28
C ALA A 207 -2.30 -35.07 -47.56
N ASN A 208 -1.29 -34.33 -48.03
CA ASN A 208 -0.52 -34.70 -49.22
C ASN A 208 0.30 -35.98 -49.01
N ALA A 209 0.84 -36.21 -47.81
CA ALA A 209 1.56 -37.44 -47.48
C ALA A 209 0.62 -38.65 -47.47
N ALA A 210 -0.63 -38.49 -47.01
CA ALA A 210 -1.63 -39.55 -47.00
C ALA A 210 -2.11 -39.92 -48.42
N SER A 211 -2.18 -38.96 -49.35
CA SER A 211 -2.65 -39.20 -50.73
C SER A 211 -1.61 -39.81 -51.68
N HIS A 212 -0.34 -39.90 -51.27
CA HIS A 212 0.74 -40.50 -52.08
C HIS A 212 1.24 -41.84 -51.52
N GLY A 213 0.58 -42.37 -50.49
CA GLY A 213 0.88 -43.67 -49.88
C GLY A 213 -0.03 -44.82 -50.33
N GLU A 214 -0.88 -44.58 -51.34
CA GLU A 214 -1.68 -45.60 -52.07
C GLU A 214 -1.12 -45.77 -53.48
#